data_AF-A0A1Y1LWK4-F1
#
_entry.id   AF-A0A1Y1LWK4-F1
#
_cell.length_a   1.000
_cell.length_b   1.000
_cell.length_c   1.000
_cell.angle_alpha   90.00
_cell.angle_beta   90.00
_cell.angle_gamma   90.00
#
_symmetry.space_group_name_H-M   'P 1'
#
loop_
_entity.id
_entity.type
_entity.pdbx_description
1 polymer ?
#
loop_
_entity_poly.entity_id
_entity_poly.type
_entity_poly.pdbx_seq_one_letter_code
_entity_poly.pdbx_strand_id
1 'polypeptide(L)'
;DFKCANCDYGTNDKRNFKRHLLKHKISKDFKCANCDYGANDKLIFKQHLLTHKASKEFKCEDCDYGTNYKHSFKQHLLKHKVSKDFKCADCDYGTNNKHHFRQHLLKHKV
;
A
#
# COMPACT_ATOMS: atom_id res chain seq x y z
N ASP A 1 -9.29 23.24 8.63
CA ASP A 1 -7.99 22.67 8.25
C ASP A 1 -7.32 22.14 9.52
N PHE A 2 -6.88 20.88 9.55
CA PHE A 2 -6.19 20.28 10.69
C PHE A 2 -4.72 20.10 10.34
N LYS A 3 -3.84 20.79 11.06
CA LYS A 3 -2.38 20.73 10.88
C LYS A 3 -1.72 20.02 12.05
N CYS A 4 -0.75 19.16 11.76
CA CYS A 4 0.03 18.49 12.79
C CYS A 4 1.06 19.47 13.37
N ALA A 5 1.23 19.46 14.70
CA ALA A 5 2.26 20.26 15.35
C ALA A 5 3.67 19.64 15.24
N ASN A 6 3.76 18.34 14.95
CA ASN A 6 5.02 17.59 15.00
C ASN A 6 5.62 17.31 13.61
N CYS A 7 4.94 17.70 12.52
CA CYS A 7 5.39 17.53 11.13
C CYS A 7 4.49 18.32 10.16
N ASP A 8 4.86 18.37 8.88
CA ASP A 8 4.14 19.14 7.85
C ASP A 8 2.80 18.55 7.39
N TYR A 9 2.29 17.52 8.08
CA TYR A 9 1.04 16.88 7.68
C TYR A 9 -0.18 17.77 7.96
N GLY A 10 -0.96 18.05 6.91
CA GLY A 10 -2.23 18.76 6.97
C GLY A 10 -3.36 17.96 6.30
N THR A 11 -4.58 18.06 6.82
CA THR A 11 -5.77 17.48 6.20
C THR A 11 -7.05 18.22 6.61
N ASN A 12 -8.07 18.20 5.76
CA ASN A 12 -9.41 18.66 6.10
C ASN A 12 -10.29 17.58 6.76
N ASP A 13 -9.88 16.30 6.76
CA ASP A 13 -10.62 15.20 7.37
C ASP A 13 -10.14 14.94 8.81
N LYS A 14 -11.02 15.25 9.77
CA LYS A 14 -10.77 15.05 11.21
C LYS A 14 -10.40 13.61 11.57
N ARG A 15 -10.97 12.60 10.90
CA ARG A 15 -10.67 11.18 11.17
C ARG A 15 -9.27 10.84 10.68
N ASN A 16 -8.88 11.32 9.51
CA ASN A 16 -7.54 11.15 8.98
C ASN A 16 -6.51 11.85 9.87
N PHE A 17 -6.83 13.06 10.36
CA PHE A 17 -5.98 13.78 11.30
C PHE A 17 -5.76 12.99 12.60
N LYS A 18 -6.83 12.51 13.24
CA LYS A 18 -6.74 11.67 14.45
C LYS A 18 -5.90 10.43 14.22
N ARG A 19 -6.09 9.74 13.08
CA ARG A 19 -5.28 8.57 12.71
C ARG A 19 -3.82 8.94 12.48
N HIS A 20 -3.54 10.07 11.86
CA HIS A 20 -2.18 10.56 11.64
C HIS A 20 -1.44 10.75 12.97
N LEU A 21 -2.10 11.32 13.99
CA LEU A 21 -1.50 11.54 15.31
C LEU A 21 -1.00 10.23 15.97
N LEU A 22 -1.59 9.08 15.62
CA LEU A 22 -1.13 7.78 16.10
C LEU A 22 0.30 7.44 15.65
N LYS A 23 0.79 8.03 14.55
CA LYS A 23 2.18 7.84 14.09
C LYS A 23 3.21 8.47 15.02
N HIS A 24 2.82 9.51 15.75
CA HIS A 24 3.70 10.19 16.71
C HIS A 24 3.67 9.55 18.11
N LYS A 25 2.77 8.57 18.34
CA LYS A 25 2.69 7.86 19.61
C LYS A 25 3.81 6.82 19.68
N ILE A 26 4.57 6.82 20.77
CA ILE A 26 5.62 5.82 21.01
C ILE A 26 5.01 4.47 21.40
N SER A 27 3.88 4.46 22.13
CA SER A 27 3.27 3.23 22.63
C SER A 27 2.50 2.48 21.54
N LYS A 28 2.79 1.17 21.44
CA LYS A 28 2.09 0.21 20.57
C LYS A 28 0.94 -0.46 21.30
N ASP A 29 -0.26 0.10 21.08
CA ASP A 29 -1.50 -0.34 21.75
C ASP A 29 -1.98 -1.72 21.25
N PHE A 30 -1.66 -2.08 20.00
CA PHE A 30 -1.99 -3.39 19.44
C PHE A 30 -0.71 -4.19 19.23
N LYS A 31 -0.54 -5.29 19.97
CA LYS A 31 0.62 -6.18 19.90
C LYS A 31 0.24 -7.51 19.28
N CYS A 32 1.08 -8.02 18.39
CA CYS A 32 0.89 -9.34 17.80
C CYS A 32 1.28 -10.41 18.83
N ALA A 33 0.50 -11.48 18.91
CA ALA A 33 0.83 -12.62 19.76
C ALA A 33 1.86 -13.56 19.11
N ASN A 34 2.04 -13.46 17.79
CA ASN A 34 2.81 -14.41 16.99
C ASN A 34 4.19 -13.86 16.58
N CYS A 35 4.50 -12.60 16.88
CA CYS A 35 5.78 -11.94 16.60
C CYS A 35 5.88 -10.60 17.35
N ASP A 36 7.03 -9.94 17.29
CA ASP A 36 7.30 -8.66 17.98
C ASP A 36 6.62 -7.43 17.34
N TYR A 37 5.78 -7.64 16.32
CA TYR A 37 5.10 -6.54 15.66
C TYR A 37 4.05 -5.90 16.58
N GLY A 38 4.00 -4.58 16.57
CA GLY A 38 2.91 -3.83 17.17
C GLY A 38 2.64 -2.53 16.43
N ALA A 39 1.39 -2.07 16.51
CA ALA A 39 0.91 -0.87 15.85
C ALA A 39 -0.01 -0.06 16.77
N ASN A 40 -0.14 1.23 16.46
CA ASN A 40 -0.99 2.16 17.21
C ASN A 40 -2.36 2.31 16.53
N ASP A 41 -2.44 1.88 15.26
CA ASP A 41 -3.64 1.89 14.45
C ASP A 41 -4.20 0.47 14.29
N LYS A 42 -5.46 0.29 14.72
CA LYS A 42 -6.18 -0.99 14.64
C LYS A 42 -6.30 -1.51 13.21
N LEU A 43 -6.47 -0.65 12.21
CA LEU A 43 -6.58 -1.05 10.81
C LEU A 43 -5.25 -1.61 10.31
N ILE A 44 -4.14 -0.93 10.63
CA ILE A 44 -2.80 -1.40 10.29
C ILE A 44 -2.50 -2.72 11.01
N PHE A 45 -2.88 -2.84 12.28
CA PHE A 45 -2.72 -4.09 13.02
C PHE A 45 -3.51 -5.25 12.39
N LYS A 46 -4.80 -5.06 12.09
CA LYS A 46 -5.61 -6.07 11.39
C LYS A 46 -4.99 -6.47 10.05
N GLN A 47 -4.45 -5.49 9.33
CA GLN A 47 -3.80 -5.74 8.05
C GLN A 47 -2.49 -6.54 8.22
N HIS A 48 -1.74 -6.30 9.29
CA HIS A 48 -0.58 -7.10 9.66
C HIS A 48 -0.97 -8.55 9.99
N LEU A 49 -2.08 -8.80 10.69
CA LEU A 49 -2.50 -10.18 11.00
C LEU A 49 -2.69 -11.05 9.74
N LEU A 50 -2.95 -10.45 8.57
CA LEU A 50 -3.02 -11.17 7.31
C LEU A 50 -1.68 -11.76 6.85
N THR A 51 -0.54 -11.32 7.39
CA THR A 51 0.78 -11.92 7.11
C THR A 51 0.93 -13.29 7.75
N HIS A 52 0.27 -13.52 8.89
CA HIS A 52 0.29 -14.79 9.62
C HIS A 52 -0.71 -15.81 9.06
N LYS A 53 -1.66 -15.37 8.23
CA LYS A 53 -2.63 -16.27 7.61
C LYS A 53 -1.96 -17.09 6.51
N ALA A 54 -1.87 -18.40 6.73
CA ALA A 54 -1.29 -19.35 5.78
C ALA A 54 -2.10 -19.42 4.48
N SER A 55 -3.44 -19.39 4.57
CA SER A 55 -4.30 -19.35 3.39
C SER A 55 -4.26 -17.98 2.73
N LYS A 56 -4.29 -17.98 1.39
CA LYS A 56 -4.40 -16.79 0.56
C LYS A 56 -5.85 -16.62 0.12
N GLU A 57 -6.48 -15.50 0.52
CA GLU A 57 -7.90 -15.21 0.21
C GLU A 57 -8.12 -14.87 -1.26
N PHE A 58 -7.17 -14.18 -1.89
CA PHE A 58 -7.25 -13.79 -3.29
C PHE A 58 -6.25 -14.62 -4.08
N LYS A 59 -6.76 -15.54 -4.91
CA LYS A 59 -5.96 -16.41 -5.77
C LYS A 59 -6.20 -16.03 -7.23
N CYS A 60 -5.14 -16.05 -8.01
CA CYS A 60 -5.23 -15.88 -9.45
C CYS A 60 -5.70 -17.18 -10.08
N GLU A 61 -6.54 -17.10 -11.09
CA GLU A 61 -7.00 -18.27 -11.85
C GLU A 61 -6.01 -18.65 -12.97
N ASP A 62 -5.23 -17.68 -13.44
CA ASP A 62 -4.30 -17.85 -14.57
C ASP A 62 -2.87 -18.26 -14.13
N CYS A 63 -2.57 -18.27 -12.83
CA CYS A 63 -1.27 -18.70 -12.29
C CYS A 63 -1.31 -18.97 -10.78
N ASP A 64 -0.24 -19.49 -10.20
CA ASP A 64 -0.13 -19.84 -8.76
C ASP A 64 -0.07 -18.65 -7.79
N TYR A 65 -0.24 -17.41 -8.26
CA TYR A 65 -0.15 -16.25 -7.39
C TYR A 65 -1.36 -16.17 -6.44
N GLY A 66 -1.07 -16.04 -5.14
CA GLY A 66 -2.07 -15.81 -4.10
C GLY A 66 -1.63 -14.74 -3.09
N THR A 67 -2.57 -13.93 -2.62
CA THR A 67 -2.33 -12.92 -1.58
C THR A 67 -3.53 -12.75 -0.65
N ASN A 68 -3.29 -12.22 0.55
CA ASN A 68 -4.34 -11.77 1.47
C ASN A 68 -4.70 -10.29 1.29
N TYR A 69 -4.01 -9.60 0.38
CA TYR A 69 -4.16 -8.17 0.16
C TYR A 69 -4.90 -7.90 -1.16
N LYS A 70 -6.14 -7.45 -1.07
CA LYS A 70 -6.99 -7.14 -2.24
C LYS A 70 -6.33 -6.18 -3.23
N HIS A 71 -5.61 -5.17 -2.73
CA HIS A 71 -4.94 -4.19 -3.59
C HIS A 71 -3.78 -4.83 -4.36
N SER A 72 -2.98 -5.69 -3.71
CA SER A 72 -1.90 -6.42 -4.36
C SER A 72 -2.44 -7.41 -5.39
N PHE A 73 -3.58 -8.05 -5.11
CA PHE A 73 -4.24 -8.93 -6.09
C PHE A 73 -4.66 -8.15 -7.34
N LYS A 74 -5.36 -7.02 -7.16
CA LYS A 74 -5.72 -6.15 -8.29
C LYS A 74 -4.51 -5.68 -9.10
N GLN A 75 -3.42 -5.32 -8.42
CA GLN A 75 -2.17 -4.93 -9.08
C GLN A 75 -1.54 -6.11 -9.84
N HIS A 76 -1.60 -7.32 -9.27
CA HIS A 76 -1.12 -8.53 -9.92
C HIS A 76 -1.87 -8.82 -11.21
N LEU A 77 -3.21 -8.71 -11.23
CA LEU A 77 -4.02 -8.94 -12.42
C LEU A 77 -3.64 -8.03 -13.61
N LEU A 78 -3.02 -6.87 -13.34
CA LEU A 78 -2.52 -5.98 -14.40
C LEU A 78 -1.33 -6.58 -15.17
N LYS A 79 -0.68 -7.64 -14.65
CA LYS A 79 0.41 -8.36 -15.33
C LYS A 79 -0.12 -9.29 -16.43
N HIS A 80 -1.34 -9.80 -16.28
CA HIS A 80 -1.98 -10.67 -17.27
C HIS A 80 -2.60 -9.90 -18.43
N LYS A 81 -2.77 -8.58 -18.27
CA LYS A 81 -3.18 -7.72 -19.38
C LYS A 81 -2.05 -7.56 -20.39
N VAL A 82 -2.34 -7.92 -21.64
CA VAL A 82 -1.42 -7.76 -22.78
C VAL A 82 -1.24 -6.30 -23.18
N SER A 83 -2.29 -5.48 -23.07
CA SER A 83 -2.20 -4.04 -23.34
C SER A 83 -1.29 -3.36 -22.32
N LYS A 84 -0.73 -2.20 -22.68
CA LYS A 84 -0.01 -1.31 -21.74
C LYS A 84 -0.69 0.05 -21.78
N ASP A 85 -1.50 0.33 -20.78
CA ASP A 85 -2.33 1.54 -20.70
C ASP A 85 -1.49 2.80 -20.47
N PHE A 86 -0.32 2.67 -19.81
CA PHE A 86 0.63 3.76 -19.61
C PHE A 86 1.90 3.51 -20.43
N LYS A 87 2.19 4.38 -21.39
CA LYS A 87 3.38 4.33 -22.25
C LYS A 87 4.21 5.59 -22.05
N CYS A 88 5.53 5.42 -21.97
CA CYS A 88 6.45 6.54 -21.92
C CYS A 88 6.56 7.15 -23.33
N ALA A 89 6.65 8.47 -23.41
CA ALA A 89 6.87 9.16 -24.68
C ALA A 89 8.36 9.16 -25.08
N ASP A 90 9.25 9.07 -24.10
CA ASP A 90 10.70 9.26 -24.28
C ASP A 90 11.47 7.93 -24.41
N CYS A 91 10.80 6.78 -24.26
CA CYS A 91 11.38 5.45 -24.46
C CYS A 91 10.31 4.36 -24.61
N ASP A 92 10.72 3.12 -24.92
CA ASP A 92 9.82 1.97 -25.13
C ASP A 92 9.17 1.41 -23.84
N TYR A 93 9.35 2.07 -22.69
CA TYR A 93 8.75 1.61 -21.44
C TYR A 93 7.22 1.76 -21.46
N GLY A 94 6.52 0.70 -21.07
CA GLY A 94 5.08 0.77 -20.83
C GLY A 94 4.62 -0.24 -19.79
N THR A 95 3.55 0.10 -19.08
CA THR A 95 2.98 -0.68 -17.99
C THR A 95 1.49 -0.40 -17.82
N ASN A 96 0.75 -1.32 -17.21
CA ASN A 96 -0.63 -1.08 -16.75
C ASN A 96 -0.68 -0.50 -15.32
N ASN A 97 0.47 -0.37 -14.66
CA ASN A 97 0.55 0.10 -13.30
C ASN A 97 0.93 1.59 -13.25
N LYS A 98 -0.05 2.43 -12.91
CA LYS A 98 0.14 3.89 -12.78
C LYS A 98 1.25 4.29 -11.80
N HIS A 99 1.41 3.56 -10.70
CA HIS A 99 2.44 3.86 -9.71
C HIS A 99 3.83 3.57 -10.27
N HIS A 100 4.02 2.41 -10.92
CA HIS A 100 5.29 2.07 -11.57
C HIS A 100 5.60 3.05 -12.71
N PHE A 101 4.59 3.45 -13.49
CA PHE A 101 4.76 4.45 -14.54
C PHE A 101 5.26 5.79 -13.99
N ARG A 102 4.64 6.31 -12.92
CA ARG A 102 5.09 7.54 -12.26
C ARG A 102 6.53 7.44 -11.77
N GLN A 103 6.91 6.32 -11.15
CA GLN A 103 8.28 6.10 -10.71
C GLN A 103 9.26 6.03 -11.89
N HIS A 104 8.86 5.39 -12.99
CA HIS A 104 9.67 5.36 -14.21
C HIS A 104 9.92 6.76 -14.76
N LEU A 105 8.89 7.63 -14.82
CA LEU A 105 9.05 9.00 -15.31
C LEU A 105 10.04 9.84 -14.47
N LEU A 106 10.25 9.51 -13.19
CA LEU A 106 11.26 10.20 -12.38
C LEU A 106 12.69 9.92 -12.86
N LYS A 107 12.93 8.82 -13.58
CA LYS A 107 14.25 8.48 -14.15
C LYS A 107 14.63 9.38 -15.32
N HIS A 108 13.65 9.97 -16.00
CA HIS A 108 13.87 10.91 -17.11
C HIS A 108 13.99 12.37 -16.65
N LYS A 109 13.76 12.64 -15.36
CA LYS A 109 13.90 13.98 -14.77
C LYS A 109 15.30 14.24 -14.20
N VAL A 110 16.27 13.46 -14.64
CA VAL A 110 17.69 13.60 -14.29
C VAL A 110 18.34 14.57 -15.25
#